data_AF-A0A1B9HTZ8-F1
#
_entry.id   AF-A0A1B9HTZ8-F1
#
_cell.length_a   1.000
_cell.length_b   1.000
_cell.length_c   1.000
_cell.angle_alpha   90.00
_cell.angle_beta   90.00
_cell.angle_gamma   90.00
#
_symmetry.space_group_name_H-M   'P 1'
#
loop_
_entity.id
_entity.type
_entity.pdbx_description
1 polymer ?
#
loop_
_entity_poly.entity_id
_entity_poly.type
_entity_poly.pdbx_seq_one_letter_code
_entity_poly.pdbx_strand_id
1 'polypeptide(L)'
;MSRPRSKFLPSRRLLPFIFISTLFILFKSLPNEISQKAIPDSILSNYLNFEESPNEYYPHPSLKEVENKITTKSAGEHGTFLETSAYDLPKLIKSKNRKLRFKRNSSAEEQQEEDLKEENFDENDMSNEENRGYEGLRIAVLEHAGFHEEVVGAVIKTLGDVGANFTLYRDHFRWGYDQILESGMNYTIKPTPYSDGSFSKAVDSNEIDIVIHISCDNGFWNWPRNNKAYESMKSNKNLEIICMLHELENLNENERKSWEIAAYQERLTYLTLSKHVKNYLKNEVLKWSHSLNQLSWGKVDVEEFVPIFPVDASILPDSEFVKVAEFFPKRVERIPSRLAILGNIQPWRRNYNPILGDLHKAIQADPASWGYLPLSSEVNSTYISANDDSKPPVTLHFIGSLAPTAKLEIPESMKDMVFIHSNLEYIDFYRLLGSMDLILPAFIGWTYLEKKLSSAIPAGVVSKVPILGSELLLNSYQFLRDPSIILHAPGLKEIEAIEMLRKNIDPYTNQPISKIGGVESITTTKTKDLKNIKPLLPKYDLGKKIHSRSFGKQLPLGMKKIKDNNNNNNNKILNKQILESNFSDSEENWKEYHNNLYKENKEMFIDLFERLSKKIQNRKNNILSKE
;
A
#
# COMPACT_ATOMS: atom_id res chain seq x y z
N MET A 1 16.79 78.07 -12.62
CA MET A 1 15.32 77.88 -12.64
C MET A 1 15.00 76.39 -12.55
N SER A 2 14.69 75.89 -11.35
CA SER A 2 14.27 74.50 -11.09
C SER A 2 12.76 74.46 -10.87
N ARG A 3 12.02 73.68 -11.67
CA ARG A 3 10.59 73.41 -11.44
C ARG A 3 10.42 72.29 -10.40
N PRO A 4 9.42 72.36 -9.51
CA PRO A 4 9.28 71.44 -8.38
C PRO A 4 8.64 70.12 -8.82
N ARG A 5 9.15 69.01 -8.27
CA ARG A 5 8.57 67.66 -8.43
C ARG A 5 7.23 67.58 -7.71
N SER A 6 6.21 67.08 -8.40
CA SER A 6 4.87 66.86 -7.88
C SER A 6 4.86 65.78 -6.79
N LYS A 7 4.06 66.02 -5.76
CA LYS A 7 3.82 65.09 -4.65
C LYS A 7 3.02 63.88 -5.18
N PHE A 8 3.60 62.68 -5.05
CA PHE A 8 2.91 61.41 -5.29
C PHE A 8 1.84 61.22 -4.22
N LEU A 9 0.57 61.33 -4.61
CA LEU A 9 -0.54 60.81 -3.82
C LEU A 9 -0.72 59.32 -4.19
N PRO A 10 -0.82 58.41 -3.21
CA PRO A 10 -1.04 56.99 -3.48
C PRO A 10 -2.38 56.80 -4.19
N SER A 11 -2.38 55.97 -5.23
CA SER A 11 -3.59 55.68 -6.01
C SER A 11 -4.63 54.99 -5.13
N ARG A 12 -5.93 55.19 -5.43
CA ARG A 12 -7.07 54.60 -4.69
C ARG A 12 -7.01 53.07 -4.54
N ARG A 13 -6.17 52.37 -5.31
CA ARG A 13 -5.95 50.92 -5.21
C ARG A 13 -5.02 50.50 -4.06
N LEU A 14 -4.22 51.42 -3.51
CA LEU A 14 -3.29 51.15 -2.41
C LEU A 14 -3.90 51.36 -1.01
N LEU A 15 -5.02 52.08 -0.93
CA LEU A 15 -5.72 52.33 0.33
C LEU A 15 -6.12 51.05 1.11
N PRO A 16 -6.68 49.99 0.50
CA PRO A 16 -7.04 48.79 1.25
C PRO A 16 -5.80 48.06 1.82
N PHE A 17 -4.66 48.10 1.12
CA PHE A 17 -3.42 47.49 1.61
C PHE A 17 -2.80 48.27 2.78
N ILE A 18 -2.88 49.61 2.74
CA ILE A 18 -2.44 50.46 3.86
C ILE A 18 -3.36 50.26 5.06
N PHE A 19 -4.68 50.11 4.85
CA PHE A 19 -5.64 49.86 5.93
C PHE A 19 -5.45 48.49 6.58
N ILE A 20 -5.21 47.43 5.80
CA ILE A 20 -4.95 46.09 6.32
C ILE A 20 -3.60 46.04 7.05
N SER A 21 -2.56 46.68 6.51
CA SER A 21 -1.24 46.76 7.15
C SER A 21 -1.28 47.49 8.49
N THR A 22 -2.01 48.61 8.57
CA THR A 22 -2.18 49.36 9.82
C THR A 22 -3.04 48.61 10.83
N LEU A 23 -4.08 47.88 10.41
CA LEU A 23 -4.86 47.00 11.28
C LEU A 23 -3.99 45.87 11.86
N PHE A 24 -3.10 45.28 11.06
CA PHE A 24 -2.20 44.21 11.50
C PHE A 24 -1.15 44.69 12.50
N ILE A 25 -0.64 45.91 12.31
CA ILE A 25 0.30 46.55 13.26
C ILE A 25 -0.41 46.88 14.57
N LEU A 26 -1.65 47.41 14.52
CA LEU A 26 -2.46 47.69 15.71
C LEU A 26 -2.86 46.43 16.48
N PHE A 27 -3.16 45.33 15.78
CA PHE A 27 -3.48 44.05 16.41
C PHE A 27 -2.26 43.43 17.11
N LYS A 28 -1.05 43.65 16.58
CA LYS A 28 0.20 43.20 17.22
C LYS A 28 0.68 44.09 18.37
N SER A 29 0.14 45.31 18.48
CA SER A 29 0.53 46.26 19.53
C SER A 29 -0.39 46.23 20.76
N LEU A 30 -1.37 45.32 20.82
CA LEU A 30 -2.22 45.14 22.00
C LEU A 30 -1.46 44.37 23.10
N PRO A 31 -1.30 44.94 24.31
CA PRO A 31 -0.69 44.26 25.45
C PRO A 31 -1.53 43.07 25.92
N ASN A 32 -0.86 41.97 26.25
CA ASN A 32 -1.44 40.64 26.48
C ASN A 32 -2.16 40.47 27.85
N GLU A 33 -2.67 41.54 28.45
CA GLU A 33 -3.15 41.53 29.85
C GLU A 33 -4.68 41.38 30.02
N ILE A 34 -5.45 41.06 28.96
CA ILE A 34 -6.93 40.96 29.05
C ILE A 34 -7.47 39.54 28.74
N SER A 35 -6.65 38.48 28.85
CA SER A 35 -7.11 37.10 28.61
C SER A 35 -7.06 36.17 29.84
N GLN A 36 -7.16 36.70 31.05
CA GLN A 36 -7.33 35.90 32.26
C GLN A 36 -8.40 36.50 33.16
N LYS A 37 -9.67 36.17 32.89
CA LYS A 37 -10.72 36.07 33.91
C LYS A 37 -11.93 35.36 33.33
N ALA A 38 -12.42 34.38 34.10
CA ALA A 38 -13.68 33.64 33.98
C ALA A 38 -13.61 32.25 33.34
N ILE A 39 -13.16 31.24 34.10
CA ILE A 39 -13.84 29.94 34.22
C ILE A 39 -13.71 29.47 35.70
N PRO A 40 -14.78 29.06 36.40
CA PRO A 40 -14.70 28.59 37.79
C PRO A 40 -14.32 27.09 37.90
N ASP A 41 -13.41 26.78 38.83
CA ASP A 41 -12.87 25.44 39.16
C ASP A 41 -13.82 24.54 39.97
N SER A 42 -15.06 24.32 39.51
CA SER A 42 -15.95 23.37 40.17
C SER A 42 -16.75 22.56 39.17
N ILE A 43 -16.16 21.49 38.64
CA ILE A 43 -16.75 20.22 38.15
C ILE A 43 -15.58 19.44 37.53
N LEU A 44 -14.81 18.71 38.34
CA LEU A 44 -13.89 17.64 37.86
C LEU A 44 -13.33 16.79 39.02
N SER A 45 -14.19 16.42 39.98
CA SER A 45 -13.86 15.41 40.99
C SER A 45 -15.04 14.47 41.12
N ASN A 46 -15.06 13.37 40.35
CA ASN A 46 -15.83 12.16 40.67
C ASN A 46 -15.63 10.97 39.70
N TYR A 47 -14.54 10.90 38.95
CA TYR A 47 -14.18 9.68 38.23
C TYR A 47 -12.70 9.48 38.36
N LEU A 48 -12.29 8.62 39.29
CA LEU A 48 -11.06 7.82 39.32
C LEU A 48 -10.96 7.18 40.72
N ASN A 49 -11.61 6.03 40.88
CA ASN A 49 -11.29 5.04 41.91
C ASN A 49 -11.41 3.67 41.23
N PHE A 50 -10.30 3.17 40.71
CA PHE A 50 -10.12 1.76 40.39
C PHE A 50 -8.85 1.32 41.11
N GLU A 51 -9.00 0.38 42.04
CA GLU A 51 -7.93 -0.20 42.84
C GLU A 51 -6.99 -1.02 41.96
N GLU A 52 -5.70 -0.75 42.07
CA GLU A 52 -4.61 -1.50 41.45
C GLU A 52 -4.25 -2.75 42.29
N SER A 53 -4.03 -3.87 41.60
CA SER A 53 -3.27 -5.03 42.09
C SER A 53 -1.85 -4.99 41.51
N PRO A 54 -0.79 -5.35 42.25
CA PRO A 54 0.60 -5.06 41.87
C PRO A 54 1.32 -6.19 41.11
N ASN A 55 2.40 -5.80 40.41
CA ASN A 55 3.52 -6.56 39.80
C ASN A 55 3.35 -6.82 38.29
N GLU A 56 4.22 -6.42 37.36
CA GLU A 56 5.63 -5.96 37.36
C GLU A 56 5.78 -4.77 36.39
N TYR A 57 6.41 -3.67 36.82
CA TYR A 57 6.63 -2.47 35.99
C TYR A 57 8.13 -2.25 35.75
N TYR A 58 8.50 -2.15 34.47
CA TYR A 58 9.79 -1.61 34.02
C TYR A 58 9.86 -0.09 34.28
N PRO A 59 11.02 0.48 34.64
CA PRO A 59 11.12 1.89 34.99
C PRO A 59 11.10 2.77 33.73
N HIS A 60 10.09 3.64 33.63
CA HIS A 60 10.19 4.83 32.79
C HIS A 60 11.21 5.80 33.39
N PRO A 61 12.10 6.41 32.57
CA PRO A 61 13.03 7.41 33.07
C PRO A 61 12.29 8.70 33.43
N SER A 62 12.51 9.13 34.66
CA SER A 62 12.01 10.36 35.27
C SER A 62 12.32 11.60 34.42
N LEU A 63 11.27 12.33 34.03
CA LEU A 63 11.34 13.70 33.55
C LEU A 63 11.82 14.60 34.71
N LYS A 64 13.10 14.99 34.68
CA LYS A 64 13.56 16.22 35.34
C LYS A 64 13.33 17.37 34.37
N GLU A 65 12.55 18.34 34.84
CA GLU A 65 12.34 19.64 34.19
C GLU A 65 13.69 20.30 33.89
N VAL A 66 14.01 20.41 32.60
CA VAL A 66 14.99 21.35 32.10
C VAL A 66 14.24 22.26 31.13
N GLU A 67 13.92 23.46 31.61
CA GLU A 67 13.44 24.56 30.79
C GLU A 67 14.49 24.89 29.73
N ASN A 68 14.27 24.44 28.50
CA ASN A 68 14.90 25.03 27.32
C ASN A 68 13.82 25.27 26.27
N LYS A 69 13.54 26.55 26.00
CA LYS A 69 12.67 27.03 24.93
C LYS A 69 13.11 26.47 23.58
N ILE A 70 12.43 25.43 23.11
CA ILE A 70 12.40 25.03 21.71
C ILE A 70 11.02 25.42 21.17
N THR A 71 10.99 26.45 20.34
CA THR A 71 9.79 26.85 19.60
C THR A 71 9.51 25.84 18.49
N THR A 72 8.62 24.88 18.73
CA THR A 72 8.00 24.09 17.65
C THR A 72 6.90 24.93 17.02
N LYS A 73 7.23 25.66 15.95
CA LYS A 73 6.21 26.18 15.05
C LYS A 73 5.55 25.00 14.35
N SER A 74 4.30 24.77 14.71
CA SER A 74 3.34 23.90 14.02
C SER A 74 3.38 24.17 12.51
N ALA A 75 3.75 23.16 11.72
CA ALA A 75 3.65 23.17 10.27
C ALA A 75 2.23 22.76 9.86
N GLY A 76 1.26 23.61 10.18
CA GLY A 76 -0.15 23.31 9.96
C GLY A 76 -0.97 24.57 9.78
N GLU A 77 -0.49 25.52 8.96
CA GLU A 77 -1.28 26.66 8.49
C GLU A 77 -0.45 27.36 7.40
N HIS A 78 -0.80 27.12 6.13
CA HIS A 78 -0.72 28.01 4.98
C HIS A 78 -0.65 27.19 3.68
N GLY A 79 -1.65 27.38 2.82
CA GLY A 79 -1.53 27.07 1.40
C GLY A 79 -2.71 26.34 0.81
N THR A 80 -3.78 27.08 0.48
CA THR A 80 -4.62 26.78 -0.68
C THR A 80 -3.73 26.48 -1.89
N PHE A 81 -3.67 25.23 -2.33
CA PHE A 81 -3.05 24.86 -3.59
C PHE A 81 -4.13 24.92 -4.69
N LEU A 82 -3.97 25.88 -5.60
CA LEU A 82 -4.55 25.80 -6.93
C LEU A 82 -3.87 24.65 -7.66
N GLU A 83 -4.64 23.62 -7.97
CA GLU A 83 -4.26 22.55 -8.88
C GLU A 83 -4.12 23.11 -10.31
N THR A 84 -2.93 22.95 -10.90
CA THR A 84 -2.80 22.93 -12.36
C THR A 84 -2.63 21.48 -12.79
N SER A 85 -3.65 20.98 -13.47
CA SER A 85 -3.73 19.65 -14.09
C SER A 85 -2.55 19.37 -15.01
N ALA A 86 -1.95 18.18 -14.89
CA ALA A 86 -0.83 17.72 -15.74
C ALA A 86 -1.28 17.18 -17.11
N TYR A 87 -2.17 17.89 -17.80
CA TYR A 87 -2.43 17.71 -19.24
C TYR A 87 -1.95 18.95 -20.00
N ASP A 88 -0.66 18.93 -20.38
CA ASP A 88 -0.08 19.52 -21.61
C ASP A 88 1.43 19.73 -21.42
N LEU A 89 2.27 18.91 -22.05
CA LEU A 89 3.19 19.41 -23.09
C LEU A 89 4.05 18.30 -23.75
N PRO A 90 4.19 18.33 -25.09
CA PRO A 90 5.02 17.43 -25.88
C PRO A 90 6.42 18.01 -26.21
N LYS A 91 7.36 17.09 -26.51
CA LYS A 91 8.65 17.25 -27.22
C LYS A 91 9.70 18.13 -26.56
N LEU A 92 10.84 17.54 -26.17
CA LEU A 92 12.18 18.11 -26.40
C LEU A 92 13.31 17.09 -26.15
N ILE A 93 14.36 17.24 -26.98
CA ILE A 93 15.69 16.60 -26.96
C ILE A 93 15.82 15.27 -27.74
N LYS A 94 15.90 15.42 -29.06
CA LYS A 94 16.87 14.67 -29.87
C LYS A 94 18.24 15.30 -29.66
N SER A 95 19.24 14.56 -29.17
CA SER A 95 20.61 14.72 -29.68
C SER A 95 21.49 13.51 -29.33
N LYS A 96 22.21 13.06 -30.36
CA LYS A 96 23.53 12.38 -30.33
C LYS A 96 23.63 11.05 -29.57
N ASN A 97 23.63 9.96 -30.32
CA ASN A 97 24.88 9.20 -30.45
C ASN A 97 24.97 8.46 -31.79
N ARG A 98 26.00 8.87 -32.53
CA ARG A 98 26.50 8.33 -33.78
C ARG A 98 27.85 7.73 -33.42
N LYS A 99 27.98 6.40 -33.51
CA LYS A 99 29.22 5.59 -33.67
C LYS A 99 29.11 4.29 -32.88
N LEU A 100 28.77 3.21 -33.59
CA LEU A 100 29.45 1.91 -33.57
C LEU A 100 28.61 0.95 -34.43
N ARG A 101 28.81 1.02 -35.74
CA ARG A 101 28.42 -0.01 -36.70
C ARG A 101 29.67 -0.34 -37.49
N PHE A 102 30.27 -1.49 -37.21
CA PHE A 102 31.19 -2.17 -38.11
C PHE A 102 31.12 -3.67 -37.84
N LYS A 103 30.94 -4.43 -38.94
CA LYS A 103 30.90 -5.90 -39.11
C LYS A 103 29.69 -6.59 -38.45
N ARG A 104 28.88 -7.42 -39.14
CA ARG A 104 29.17 -8.35 -40.24
C ARG A 104 27.93 -8.54 -41.13
N ASN A 105 28.15 -8.62 -42.45
CA ASN A 105 27.22 -9.14 -43.46
C ASN A 105 27.39 -10.66 -43.61
N SER A 106 26.46 -11.25 -44.39
CA SER A 106 26.34 -12.62 -44.92
C SER A 106 25.78 -13.66 -43.95
N SER A 107 24.76 -14.46 -44.27
CA SER A 107 24.22 -14.91 -45.55
C SER A 107 22.75 -15.35 -45.41
N ALA A 108 22.09 -15.44 -46.54
CA ALA A 108 20.68 -15.78 -46.73
C ALA A 108 20.43 -17.30 -46.72
N GLU A 109 19.13 -17.62 -46.56
CA GLU A 109 18.43 -18.83 -47.03
C GLU A 109 18.83 -20.20 -46.47
N GLU A 110 17.94 -20.77 -45.64
CA GLU A 110 17.29 -22.05 -45.96
C GLU A 110 16.03 -22.26 -45.11
N GLN A 111 14.97 -22.71 -45.78
CA GLN A 111 13.69 -23.13 -45.22
C GLN A 111 13.84 -24.54 -44.65
N GLN A 112 13.28 -24.79 -43.45
CA GLN A 112 12.79 -26.11 -43.10
C GLN A 112 11.64 -25.98 -42.08
N GLU A 113 10.47 -26.46 -42.51
CA GLU A 113 9.36 -26.89 -41.66
C GLU A 113 9.86 -28.00 -40.75
N GLU A 114 9.82 -27.78 -39.44
CA GLU A 114 9.93 -28.84 -38.44
C GLU A 114 8.68 -28.86 -37.56
N ASP A 115 8.13 -30.06 -37.47
CA ASP A 115 6.94 -30.47 -36.74
C ASP A 115 6.97 -30.05 -35.27
N LEU A 116 5.86 -29.43 -34.84
CA LEU A 116 5.52 -29.19 -33.44
C LEU A 116 5.25 -30.54 -32.76
N LYS A 117 6.29 -31.16 -32.20
CA LYS A 117 6.14 -32.15 -31.14
C LYS A 117 5.81 -31.41 -29.85
N GLU A 118 4.62 -31.65 -29.32
CA GLU A 118 4.25 -31.33 -27.94
C GLU A 118 5.23 -32.06 -27.00
N GLU A 119 6.26 -31.34 -26.54
CA GLU A 119 7.05 -31.76 -25.38
C GLU A 119 6.16 -31.68 -24.14
N ASN A 120 5.77 -32.85 -23.64
CA ASN A 120 5.27 -33.00 -22.28
C ASN A 120 6.37 -32.51 -21.35
N PHE A 121 6.16 -31.34 -20.75
CA PHE A 121 6.92 -30.86 -19.59
C PHE A 121 6.64 -31.83 -18.43
N ASP A 122 7.47 -32.87 -18.31
CA ASP A 122 7.53 -33.68 -17.10
C ASP A 122 8.06 -32.78 -15.97
N GLU A 123 7.22 -32.47 -14.98
CA GLU A 123 7.56 -31.75 -13.74
C GLU A 123 8.58 -32.50 -12.85
N ASN A 124 9.19 -33.59 -13.35
CA ASN A 124 10.10 -34.45 -12.61
C ASN A 124 11.60 -34.11 -12.78
N ASP A 125 11.98 -33.10 -13.57
CA ASP A 125 13.38 -32.71 -13.78
C ASP A 125 13.82 -31.49 -12.93
N MET A 126 13.35 -31.41 -11.67
CA MET A 126 13.81 -30.43 -10.67
C MET A 126 14.95 -30.95 -9.78
N SER A 127 15.48 -32.16 -10.01
CA SER A 127 16.52 -32.74 -9.16
C SER A 127 17.95 -32.31 -9.48
N ASN A 128 18.17 -31.51 -10.53
CA ASN A 128 19.44 -30.81 -10.71
C ASN A 128 19.37 -29.49 -9.94
N GLU A 129 19.44 -29.58 -8.60
CA GLU A 129 19.84 -28.48 -7.71
C GLU A 129 21.28 -28.07 -8.06
N GLU A 130 21.49 -27.48 -9.23
CA GLU A 130 22.71 -26.75 -9.54
C GLU A 130 22.86 -25.66 -8.47
N ASN A 131 23.99 -25.71 -7.73
CA ASN A 131 24.43 -24.72 -6.74
C ASN A 131 23.93 -23.33 -7.11
N ARG A 132 22.84 -22.87 -6.48
CA ARG A 132 22.28 -21.58 -6.83
C ARG A 132 23.29 -20.52 -6.42
N GLY A 133 23.56 -19.54 -7.28
CA GLY A 133 24.64 -18.57 -7.07
C GLY A 133 24.52 -17.72 -5.79
N TYR A 134 23.40 -17.80 -5.08
CA TYR A 134 23.14 -17.14 -3.80
C TYR A 134 23.26 -18.07 -2.57
N GLU A 135 23.52 -19.36 -2.76
CA GLU A 135 23.81 -20.30 -1.67
C GLU A 135 25.05 -19.85 -0.91
N GLY A 136 24.93 -19.79 0.42
CA GLY A 136 25.98 -19.29 1.30
C GLY A 136 25.95 -17.79 1.59
N LEU A 137 25.03 -17.02 1.00
CA LEU A 137 24.79 -15.64 1.45
C LEU A 137 24.28 -15.62 2.89
N ARG A 138 24.89 -14.80 3.73
CA ARG A 138 24.47 -14.59 5.12
C ARG A 138 23.52 -13.39 5.18
N ILE A 139 22.23 -13.69 5.28
CA ILE A 139 21.16 -12.69 5.19
C ILE A 139 20.68 -12.31 6.59
N ALA A 140 20.56 -11.02 6.85
CA ALA A 140 19.92 -10.49 8.03
C ALA A 140 18.64 -9.74 7.65
N VAL A 141 17.57 -9.94 8.41
CA VAL A 141 16.35 -9.11 8.33
C VAL A 141 16.38 -8.20 9.54
N LEU A 142 16.38 -6.88 9.34
CA LEU A 142 16.34 -5.90 10.42
C LEU A 142 14.98 -5.20 10.40
N GLU A 143 14.28 -5.20 11.53
CA GLU A 143 13.13 -4.33 11.76
C GLU A 143 13.25 -3.73 13.17
N HIS A 144 13.34 -2.40 13.23
CA HIS A 144 13.68 -1.67 14.46
C HIS A 144 12.61 -0.66 14.88
N ALA A 145 11.69 -0.32 13.97
CA ALA A 145 10.65 0.66 14.21
C ALA A 145 9.55 0.04 15.10
N GLY A 146 9.32 -1.25 14.92
CA GLY A 146 8.52 -2.10 15.76
C GLY A 146 7.11 -2.29 15.24
N PHE A 147 6.64 -1.63 14.18
CA PHE A 147 5.21 -1.58 13.81
C PHE A 147 4.83 -1.98 12.39
N HIS A 148 5.73 -2.66 11.69
CA HIS A 148 5.49 -3.21 10.36
C HIS A 148 5.58 -4.75 10.37
N GLU A 149 4.98 -5.37 11.38
CA GLU A 149 4.98 -6.82 11.55
C GLU A 149 4.46 -7.56 10.31
N GLU A 150 3.43 -7.05 9.63
CA GLU A 150 2.87 -7.67 8.42
C GLU A 150 3.90 -7.78 7.29
N VAL A 151 4.81 -6.81 7.20
CA VAL A 151 5.90 -6.79 6.23
C VAL A 151 7.00 -7.76 6.64
N VAL A 152 7.28 -7.87 7.95
CA VAL A 152 8.21 -8.87 8.50
C VAL A 152 7.73 -10.28 8.14
N GLY A 153 6.45 -10.60 8.35
CA GLY A 153 5.88 -11.90 8.00
C GLY A 153 6.01 -12.23 6.52
N ALA A 154 5.74 -11.27 5.64
CA ALA A 154 5.87 -11.45 4.19
C ALA A 154 7.33 -11.70 3.76
N VAL A 155 8.29 -10.97 4.32
CA VAL A 155 9.72 -11.15 4.03
C VAL A 155 10.20 -12.51 4.51
N ILE A 156 9.83 -12.92 5.73
CA ILE A 156 10.15 -14.24 6.31
C ILE A 156 9.58 -15.36 5.44
N LYS A 157 8.30 -15.25 5.03
CA LYS A 157 7.67 -16.22 4.13
C LYS A 157 8.48 -16.40 2.85
N THR A 158 8.82 -15.28 2.21
CA THR A 158 9.53 -15.28 0.93
C THR A 158 10.93 -15.85 1.08
N LEU A 159 11.66 -15.52 2.15
CA LEU A 159 12.97 -16.11 2.44
C LEU A 159 12.89 -17.62 2.65
N GLY A 160 11.86 -18.09 3.36
CA GLY A 160 11.56 -19.52 3.51
C GLY A 160 11.31 -20.22 2.17
N ASP A 161 10.51 -19.60 1.29
CA ASP A 161 10.19 -20.13 -0.05
C ASP A 161 11.39 -20.20 -0.99
N VAL A 162 12.32 -19.25 -0.83
CA VAL A 162 13.60 -19.22 -1.55
C VAL A 162 14.57 -20.29 -1.00
N GLY A 163 14.36 -20.74 0.24
CA GLY A 163 15.30 -21.63 0.95
C GLY A 163 16.52 -20.88 1.49
N ALA A 164 16.39 -19.57 1.73
CA ALA A 164 17.49 -18.76 2.23
C ALA A 164 17.67 -18.95 3.74
N ASN A 165 18.92 -19.08 4.20
CA ASN A 165 19.24 -19.00 5.63
C ASN A 165 19.33 -17.53 6.05
N PHE A 166 18.59 -17.15 7.09
CA PHE A 166 18.55 -15.77 7.57
C PHE A 166 18.46 -15.68 9.09
N THR A 167 18.87 -14.53 9.63
CA THR A 167 18.64 -14.16 11.03
C THR A 167 17.73 -12.94 11.11
N LEU A 168 16.63 -13.04 11.86
CA LEU A 168 15.76 -11.90 12.15
C LEU A 168 16.30 -11.13 13.35
N TYR A 169 16.65 -9.86 13.13
CA TYR A 169 17.07 -8.91 14.16
C TYR A 169 15.92 -7.98 14.52
N ARG A 170 15.35 -8.19 15.70
CA ARG A 170 14.23 -7.44 16.27
C ARG A 170 14.15 -7.70 17.78
N ASP A 171 13.71 -6.73 18.57
CA ASP A 171 13.65 -6.87 20.03
C ASP A 171 12.58 -7.87 20.48
N HIS A 172 11.35 -7.75 19.97
CA HIS A 172 10.25 -8.67 20.25
C HIS A 172 9.11 -8.49 19.24
N PHE A 173 8.30 -9.53 19.06
CA PHE A 173 6.98 -9.38 18.42
C PHE A 173 6.02 -8.67 19.39
N ARG A 174 5.01 -7.98 18.86
CA ARG A 174 3.99 -7.29 19.66
C ARG A 174 2.63 -7.90 19.38
N TRP A 175 1.72 -7.73 20.34
CA TRP A 175 0.30 -8.04 20.18
C TRP A 175 0.04 -9.46 19.64
N GLY A 176 0.82 -10.44 20.10
CA GLY A 176 0.68 -11.85 19.71
C GLY A 176 1.04 -12.17 18.25
N TYR A 177 1.80 -11.32 17.56
CA TYR A 177 2.13 -11.57 16.14
C TYR A 177 2.94 -12.87 15.91
N ASP A 178 3.72 -13.31 16.89
CA ASP A 178 4.41 -14.60 16.87
C ASP A 178 3.44 -15.77 16.69
N GLN A 179 2.24 -15.70 17.29
CA GLN A 179 1.21 -16.73 17.14
C GLN A 179 0.62 -16.75 15.72
N ILE A 180 0.56 -15.59 15.04
CA ILE A 180 0.20 -15.53 13.63
C ILE A 180 1.26 -16.21 12.75
N LEU A 181 2.55 -15.93 12.99
CA LEU A 181 3.64 -16.56 12.26
C LEU A 181 3.68 -18.09 12.47
N GLU A 182 3.43 -18.54 13.69
CA GLU A 182 3.34 -19.96 14.02
C GLU A 182 2.14 -20.62 13.33
N SER A 183 0.95 -20.03 13.46
CA SER A 183 -0.28 -20.60 12.88
C SER A 183 -0.27 -20.63 11.35
N GLY A 184 0.23 -19.57 10.69
CA GLY A 184 0.20 -19.43 9.23
C GLY A 184 1.39 -20.07 8.51
N MET A 185 2.57 -20.11 9.15
CA MET A 185 3.83 -20.50 8.49
C MET A 185 4.64 -21.53 9.28
N ASN A 186 4.17 -21.96 10.45
CA ASN A 186 4.94 -22.79 11.38
C ASN A 186 6.30 -22.16 11.75
N TYR A 187 6.36 -20.83 11.82
CA TYR A 187 7.58 -20.10 12.15
C TYR A 187 7.66 -19.85 13.66
N THR A 188 8.58 -20.55 14.33
CA THR A 188 8.74 -20.54 15.79
C THR A 188 10.08 -19.96 16.26
N ILE A 189 10.90 -19.46 15.34
CA ILE A 189 12.22 -18.92 15.64
C ILE A 189 12.07 -17.55 16.30
N LYS A 190 12.62 -17.42 17.53
CA LYS A 190 12.63 -16.14 18.24
C LYS A 190 13.59 -15.15 17.56
N PRO A 191 13.21 -13.86 17.46
CA PRO A 191 14.11 -12.86 16.90
C PRO A 191 15.32 -12.65 17.81
N THR A 192 16.45 -12.32 17.20
CA THR A 192 17.65 -11.87 17.92
C THR A 192 17.49 -10.38 18.23
N PRO A 193 17.58 -9.94 19.50
CA PRO A 193 17.50 -8.52 19.82
C PRO A 193 18.55 -7.73 19.05
N TYR A 194 18.18 -6.57 18.52
CA TYR A 194 19.13 -5.67 17.86
C TYR A 194 19.64 -4.59 18.82
N SER A 195 18.80 -4.23 19.80
CA SER A 195 19.06 -3.15 20.76
C SER A 195 20.20 -3.45 21.74
N ASP A 196 20.56 -4.72 21.94
CA ASP A 196 21.70 -5.16 22.75
C ASP A 196 23.05 -4.99 22.03
N GLY A 197 23.04 -4.60 20.75
CA GLY A 197 24.21 -4.43 19.91
C GLY A 197 24.65 -5.70 19.16
N SER A 198 23.93 -6.81 19.28
CA SER A 198 24.20 -8.07 18.57
C SER A 198 24.22 -7.86 17.06
N PHE A 199 23.24 -7.10 16.53
CA PHE A 199 23.21 -6.75 15.11
C PHE A 199 24.45 -5.97 14.66
N SER A 200 24.80 -4.88 15.37
CA SER A 200 25.99 -4.07 15.06
C SER A 200 27.25 -4.92 15.08
N LYS A 201 27.42 -5.78 16.09
CA LYS A 201 28.58 -6.66 16.21
C LYS A 201 28.68 -7.62 15.01
N ALA A 202 27.57 -8.21 14.58
CA ALA A 202 27.53 -9.10 13.42
C ALA A 202 27.89 -8.34 12.12
N VAL A 203 27.38 -7.12 11.94
CA VAL A 203 27.76 -6.26 10.82
C VAL A 203 29.26 -5.92 10.87
N ASP A 204 29.76 -5.44 12.00
CA ASP A 204 31.16 -4.99 12.14
C ASP A 204 32.15 -6.15 11.97
N SER A 205 31.75 -7.37 12.35
CA SER A 205 32.53 -8.60 12.19
C SER A 205 32.44 -9.19 10.78
N ASN A 206 31.74 -8.53 9.84
CA ASN A 206 31.43 -9.03 8.51
C ASN A 206 30.76 -10.42 8.55
N GLU A 207 29.87 -10.68 9.51
CA GLU A 207 29.07 -11.91 9.62
C GLU A 207 27.82 -11.87 8.71
N ILE A 208 27.49 -10.69 8.19
CA ILE A 208 26.31 -10.45 7.34
C ILE A 208 26.79 -9.95 5.98
N ASP A 209 26.30 -10.57 4.91
CA ASP A 209 26.57 -10.13 3.53
C ASP A 209 25.47 -9.18 3.02
N ILE A 210 24.21 -9.45 3.37
CA ILE A 210 23.03 -8.68 2.94
C ILE A 210 22.17 -8.37 4.16
N VAL A 211 21.74 -7.10 4.29
CA VAL A 211 20.65 -6.74 5.19
C VAL A 211 19.40 -6.39 4.40
N ILE A 212 18.26 -7.00 4.75
CA ILE A 212 16.92 -6.53 4.37
C ILE A 212 16.43 -5.69 5.53
N HIS A 213 16.52 -4.37 5.37
CA HIS A 213 16.10 -3.43 6.38
C HIS A 213 14.67 -2.96 6.12
N ILE A 214 13.76 -3.50 6.92
CA ILE A 214 12.35 -3.11 6.97
C ILE A 214 12.24 -1.79 7.75
N SER A 215 11.56 -0.82 7.14
CA SER A 215 11.35 0.53 7.70
C SER A 215 12.65 1.30 7.81
N CYS A 216 13.26 1.50 6.64
CA CYS A 216 14.53 2.21 6.51
C CYS A 216 14.43 3.73 6.46
N ASP A 217 13.23 4.26 6.66
CA ASP A 217 12.92 5.67 6.70
C ASP A 217 13.73 6.39 7.80
N ASN A 218 14.34 7.52 7.46
CA ASN A 218 15.16 8.36 8.33
C ASN A 218 14.45 8.77 9.63
N GLY A 219 13.13 8.87 9.60
CA GLY A 219 12.31 9.17 10.78
C GLY A 219 12.59 8.20 11.94
N PHE A 220 12.91 6.95 11.64
CA PHE A 220 13.09 5.89 12.63
C PHE A 220 14.52 5.82 13.19
N TRP A 221 15.50 6.47 12.55
CA TRP A 221 16.88 6.52 13.05
C TRP A 221 17.10 7.46 14.24
N ASN A 222 16.18 8.38 14.50
CA ASN A 222 16.38 9.41 15.52
C ASN A 222 16.38 8.89 16.97
N TRP A 223 16.10 7.60 17.19
CA TRP A 223 16.09 7.00 18.52
C TRP A 223 17.50 6.55 18.90
N PRO A 224 18.05 6.97 20.06
CA PRO A 224 19.44 6.67 20.43
C PRO A 224 19.82 5.19 20.36
N ARG A 225 18.87 4.29 20.63
CA ARG A 225 19.08 2.83 20.57
C ARG A 225 19.38 2.31 19.15
N ASN A 226 18.98 3.04 18.11
CA ASN A 226 19.15 2.64 16.70
C ASN A 226 20.50 3.10 16.11
N ASN A 227 21.17 4.08 16.74
CA ASN A 227 22.38 4.71 16.20
C ASN A 227 23.50 3.70 15.91
N LYS A 228 23.72 2.73 16.82
CA LYS A 228 24.78 1.73 16.62
C LYS A 228 24.51 0.89 15.38
N ALA A 229 23.28 0.40 15.20
CA ALA A 229 22.90 -0.40 14.05
C ALA A 229 23.08 0.38 12.74
N TYR A 230 22.61 1.63 12.73
CA TYR A 230 22.72 2.53 11.58
C TYR A 230 24.19 2.80 11.20
N GLU A 231 25.04 3.20 12.16
CA GLU A 231 26.44 3.52 11.90
C GLU A 231 27.27 2.30 11.47
N SER A 232 27.01 1.11 12.04
CA SER A 232 27.63 -0.14 11.59
C SER A 232 27.29 -0.44 10.12
N MET A 233 26.02 -0.35 9.71
CA MET A 233 25.63 -0.58 8.31
C MET A 233 26.22 0.46 7.35
N LYS A 234 26.27 1.72 7.77
CA LYS A 234 26.79 2.83 6.98
C LYS A 234 28.30 2.71 6.76
N SER A 235 29.05 2.31 7.78
CA SER A 235 30.51 2.18 7.74
C SER A 235 31.00 0.89 7.08
N ASN A 236 30.23 -0.20 7.12
CA ASN A 236 30.61 -1.45 6.50
C ASN A 236 30.51 -1.40 4.96
N LYS A 237 31.67 -1.47 4.29
CA LYS A 237 31.79 -1.43 2.82
C LYS A 237 31.53 -2.77 2.12
N ASN A 238 31.42 -3.87 2.86
CA ASN A 238 31.17 -5.21 2.33
C ASN A 238 29.67 -5.57 2.36
N LEU A 239 28.90 -4.94 3.25
CA LEU A 239 27.47 -5.15 3.40
C LEU A 239 26.64 -4.57 2.23
N GLU A 240 25.77 -5.38 1.63
CA GLU A 240 24.69 -4.91 0.75
C GLU A 240 23.44 -4.54 1.57
N ILE A 241 22.76 -3.46 1.19
CA ILE A 241 21.60 -2.91 1.91
C ILE A 241 20.39 -2.90 0.99
N ILE A 242 19.40 -3.71 1.34
CA ILE A 242 18.05 -3.67 0.77
C ILE A 242 17.18 -2.85 1.72
N CYS A 243 16.89 -1.60 1.34
CA CYS A 243 16.19 -0.61 2.15
C CYS A 243 14.71 -0.55 1.75
N MET A 244 13.81 -0.89 2.67
CA MET A 244 12.37 -0.80 2.45
C MET A 244 11.73 0.42 3.11
N LEU A 245 11.30 1.38 2.28
CA LEU A 245 10.65 2.63 2.70
C LEU A 245 9.13 2.45 2.80
N HIS A 246 8.53 2.97 3.87
CA HIS A 246 7.08 2.88 4.11
C HIS A 246 6.33 4.20 3.88
N GLU A 247 7.01 5.35 4.03
CA GLU A 247 6.38 6.67 4.00
C GLU A 247 7.01 7.61 2.97
N LEU A 248 6.88 7.26 1.69
CA LEU A 248 7.46 8.05 0.60
C LEU A 248 6.80 9.42 0.39
N GLU A 249 5.64 9.69 1.01
CA GLU A 249 5.12 11.05 1.10
C GLU A 249 6.02 11.98 1.90
N ASN A 250 6.84 11.43 2.80
CA ASN A 250 7.79 12.15 3.63
C ASN A 250 9.20 12.18 3.03
N LEU A 251 9.38 11.68 1.80
CA LEU A 251 10.66 11.62 1.11
C LEU A 251 11.26 13.03 1.01
N ASN A 252 12.40 13.23 1.67
CA ASN A 252 13.06 14.52 1.77
C ASN A 252 14.58 14.38 1.73
N GLU A 253 15.28 15.50 1.86
CA GLU A 253 16.74 15.54 1.77
C GLU A 253 17.45 14.73 2.88
N ASN A 254 16.87 14.63 4.08
CA ASN A 254 17.44 13.81 5.17
C ASN A 254 17.31 12.32 4.87
N GLU A 255 16.20 11.91 4.25
CA GLU A 255 16.02 10.54 3.76
C GLU A 255 17.13 10.18 2.78
N ARG A 256 17.31 11.01 1.75
CA ARG A 256 18.38 10.83 0.75
C ARG A 256 19.77 10.75 1.39
N LYS A 257 20.08 11.68 2.31
CA LYS A 257 21.38 11.74 3.00
C LYS A 257 21.65 10.52 3.87
N SER A 258 20.62 9.89 4.42
CA SER A 258 20.76 8.72 5.28
C SER A 258 21.47 7.56 4.58
N TRP A 259 21.27 7.45 3.26
CA TRP A 259 21.78 6.35 2.46
C TRP A 259 22.78 6.77 1.37
N GLU A 260 23.23 8.03 1.38
CA GLU A 260 24.14 8.58 0.35
C GLU A 260 25.46 7.81 0.25
N ILE A 261 26.03 7.39 1.39
CA ILE A 261 27.27 6.60 1.40
C ILE A 261 27.07 5.22 0.76
N ALA A 262 25.97 4.54 1.09
CA ALA A 262 25.64 3.24 0.53
C ALA A 262 25.36 3.33 -0.98
N ALA A 263 24.63 4.37 -1.41
CA ALA A 263 24.39 4.65 -2.81
C ALA A 263 25.70 4.92 -3.57
N TYR A 264 26.58 5.78 -3.03
CA TYR A 264 27.88 6.09 -3.64
C TYR A 264 28.77 4.85 -3.81
N GLN A 265 28.68 3.92 -2.86
CA GLN A 265 29.43 2.66 -2.88
C GLN A 265 28.73 1.56 -3.69
N GLU A 266 27.61 1.86 -4.35
CA GLU A 266 26.81 0.93 -5.15
C GLU A 266 26.29 -0.29 -4.35
N ARG A 267 26.00 -0.07 -3.06
CA ARG A 267 25.53 -1.10 -2.10
C ARG A 267 24.05 -0.99 -1.72
N LEU A 268 23.33 -0.07 -2.35
CA LEU A 268 21.95 0.25 -2.00
C LEU A 268 21.00 -0.28 -3.07
N THR A 269 20.01 -1.03 -2.63
CA THR A 269 18.81 -1.36 -3.39
C THR A 269 17.60 -0.92 -2.58
N TYR A 270 16.67 -0.20 -3.19
CA TYR A 270 15.38 0.07 -2.56
C TYR A 270 14.41 -1.06 -2.85
N LEU A 271 13.59 -1.39 -1.86
CA LEU A 271 12.46 -2.30 -1.99
C LEU A 271 11.18 -1.52 -1.64
N THR A 272 10.16 -1.62 -2.48
CA THR A 272 8.89 -0.91 -2.30
C THR A 272 7.74 -1.91 -2.28
N LEU A 273 6.63 -1.55 -1.63
CA LEU A 273 5.55 -2.49 -1.36
C LEU A 273 4.56 -2.68 -2.54
N SER A 274 4.72 -1.92 -3.62
CA SER A 274 3.87 -2.02 -4.82
C SER A 274 4.47 -1.31 -6.05
N LYS A 275 3.93 -1.63 -7.22
CA LYS A 275 4.38 -1.06 -8.50
C LYS A 275 4.32 0.46 -8.57
N HIS A 276 3.21 1.08 -8.15
CA HIS A 276 3.06 2.53 -8.26
C HIS A 276 4.09 3.24 -7.40
N VAL A 277 4.35 2.70 -6.21
CA VAL A 277 5.36 3.20 -5.28
C VAL A 277 6.78 3.00 -5.82
N LYS A 278 7.09 1.83 -6.41
CA LYS A 278 8.33 1.58 -7.16
C LYS A 278 8.58 2.65 -8.22
N ASN A 279 7.57 2.92 -9.04
CA ASN A 279 7.67 3.90 -10.13
C ASN A 279 7.91 5.31 -9.59
N TYR A 280 7.20 5.70 -8.52
CA TYR A 280 7.40 6.98 -7.86
C TYR A 280 8.82 7.14 -7.32
N LEU A 281 9.28 6.20 -6.47
CA LEU A 281 10.61 6.26 -5.87
C LEU A 281 11.72 6.21 -6.92
N LYS A 282 11.58 5.37 -7.96
CA LYS A 282 12.55 5.32 -9.06
C LYS A 282 12.71 6.67 -9.75
N ASN A 283 11.62 7.40 -9.97
CA ASN A 283 11.67 8.74 -10.54
C ASN A 283 12.38 9.73 -9.61
N GLU A 284 12.17 9.65 -8.29
CA GLU A 284 12.85 10.50 -7.31
C GLU A 284 14.36 10.21 -7.24
N VAL A 285 14.75 8.94 -7.24
CA VAL A 285 16.16 8.52 -7.29
C VAL A 285 16.87 9.05 -8.56
N LEU A 286 16.20 9.02 -9.71
CA LEU A 286 16.73 9.59 -10.95
C LEU A 286 16.84 11.13 -10.89
N LYS A 287 15.87 11.81 -10.25
CA LYS A 287 15.96 13.26 -10.00
C LYS A 287 17.16 13.60 -9.11
N TRP A 288 17.45 12.80 -8.09
CA TRP A 288 18.65 12.99 -7.26
C TRP A 288 19.93 12.83 -8.07
N SER A 289 20.04 11.79 -8.89
CA SER A 289 21.17 11.59 -9.80
C SER A 289 21.42 12.81 -10.69
N HIS A 290 20.34 13.35 -11.29
CA HIS A 290 20.43 14.52 -12.17
C HIS A 290 20.75 15.81 -11.41
N SER A 291 20.01 16.13 -10.36
CA SER A 291 20.14 17.39 -9.62
C SER A 291 21.47 17.51 -8.87
N LEU A 292 22.03 16.40 -8.39
CA LEU A 292 23.30 16.37 -7.66
C LEU A 292 24.52 16.10 -8.57
N ASN A 293 24.30 15.79 -9.86
CA ASN A 293 25.33 15.29 -10.76
C ASN A 293 26.09 14.06 -10.21
N GLN A 294 25.38 13.17 -9.52
CA GLN A 294 25.94 11.98 -8.88
C GLN A 294 25.45 10.70 -9.58
N LEU A 295 26.27 10.15 -10.48
CA LEU A 295 25.92 8.96 -11.28
C LEU A 295 25.56 7.73 -10.43
N SER A 296 26.07 7.63 -9.20
CA SER A 296 25.80 6.54 -8.27
C SER A 296 24.30 6.37 -7.98
N TRP A 297 23.57 7.48 -7.79
CA TRP A 297 22.12 7.43 -7.61
C TRP A 297 21.40 6.86 -8.83
N GLY A 298 21.91 7.10 -10.04
CA GLY A 298 21.35 6.53 -11.27
C GLY A 298 21.51 5.01 -11.38
N LYS A 299 22.31 4.40 -10.51
CA LYS A 299 22.54 2.94 -10.45
C LYS A 299 21.81 2.26 -9.29
N VAL A 300 21.14 3.02 -8.43
CA VAL A 300 20.36 2.43 -7.32
C VAL A 300 19.13 1.74 -7.89
N ASP A 301 19.07 0.43 -7.68
CA ASP A 301 17.94 -0.39 -8.09
C ASP A 301 16.74 -0.10 -7.17
N VAL A 302 15.52 -0.13 -7.74
CA VAL A 302 14.27 -0.02 -6.99
C VAL A 302 13.39 -1.19 -7.36
N GLU A 303 13.11 -2.06 -6.41
CA GLU A 303 12.34 -3.29 -6.60
C GLU A 303 10.93 -3.20 -5.99
N GLU A 304 10.06 -4.09 -6.45
CA GLU A 304 8.68 -4.21 -5.98
C GLU A 304 8.55 -5.52 -5.23
N PHE A 305 7.86 -5.50 -4.11
CA PHE A 305 7.59 -6.63 -3.24
C PHE A 305 6.16 -6.52 -2.71
N VAL A 306 5.34 -7.55 -2.85
CA VAL A 306 3.96 -7.51 -2.36
C VAL A 306 3.92 -8.11 -0.95
N PRO A 307 3.57 -7.35 0.11
CA PRO A 307 3.71 -7.80 1.50
C PRO A 307 2.54 -8.71 1.91
N ILE A 308 2.54 -9.95 1.41
CA ILE A 308 1.55 -10.97 1.77
C ILE A 308 2.23 -12.19 2.42
N PHE A 309 1.50 -12.86 3.30
CA PHE A 309 1.91 -14.07 3.99
C PHE A 309 0.67 -14.90 4.32
N PRO A 310 0.80 -16.22 4.53
CA PRO A 310 -0.36 -17.06 4.77
C PRO A 310 -0.93 -16.82 6.17
N VAL A 311 -2.24 -16.60 6.22
CA VAL A 311 -3.05 -16.64 7.43
C VAL A 311 -4.35 -17.34 7.06
N ASP A 312 -4.74 -18.32 7.86
CA ASP A 312 -6.06 -18.94 7.74
C ASP A 312 -6.94 -18.47 8.90
N ALA A 313 -7.70 -17.40 8.64
CA ALA A 313 -8.60 -16.83 9.63
C ALA A 313 -9.68 -17.81 10.10
N SER A 314 -9.99 -18.87 9.34
CA SER A 314 -11.06 -19.82 9.68
C SER A 314 -10.69 -20.75 10.83
N ILE A 315 -9.40 -21.05 11.00
CA ILE A 315 -8.87 -21.93 12.06
C ILE A 315 -8.37 -21.15 13.28
N LEU A 316 -8.24 -19.81 13.19
CA LEU A 316 -7.90 -18.98 14.34
C LEU A 316 -9.02 -19.07 15.40
N PRO A 317 -8.68 -19.15 16.69
CA PRO A 317 -9.68 -19.27 17.75
C PRO A 317 -10.47 -17.98 17.94
N ASP A 318 -11.73 -18.11 18.37
CA ASP A 318 -12.48 -16.97 18.92
C ASP A 318 -11.93 -16.60 20.31
N SER A 319 -12.07 -15.34 20.69
CA SER A 319 -11.65 -14.81 21.99
C SER A 319 -12.82 -14.18 22.74
N GLU A 320 -12.52 -13.57 23.89
CA GLU A 320 -13.50 -12.76 24.60
C GLU A 320 -13.88 -11.47 23.85
N PHE A 321 -12.96 -10.93 23.03
CA PHE A 321 -13.14 -9.69 22.26
C PHE A 321 -13.74 -9.94 20.88
N VAL A 322 -13.44 -11.09 20.26
CA VAL A 322 -13.85 -11.41 18.89
C VAL A 322 -14.53 -12.78 18.86
N LYS A 323 -15.85 -12.76 18.66
CA LYS A 323 -16.71 -13.96 18.54
C LYS A 323 -17.35 -13.99 17.16
N VAL A 324 -16.75 -14.73 16.24
CA VAL A 324 -17.10 -14.71 14.81
C VAL A 324 -17.12 -16.10 14.18
N ALA A 325 -17.01 -17.17 14.97
CA ALA A 325 -17.05 -18.54 14.48
C ALA A 325 -18.29 -18.84 13.63
N GLU A 326 -19.44 -18.23 13.94
CA GLU A 326 -20.69 -18.39 13.17
C GLU A 326 -20.60 -17.89 11.72
N PHE A 327 -19.61 -17.05 11.40
CA PHE A 327 -19.40 -16.52 10.05
C PHE A 327 -18.46 -17.37 9.19
N PHE A 328 -18.01 -18.52 9.71
CA PHE A 328 -17.16 -19.47 8.99
C PHE A 328 -17.84 -20.84 8.79
N PRO A 329 -17.60 -21.53 7.66
CA PRO A 329 -16.90 -21.03 6.47
C PRO A 329 -17.74 -19.94 5.76
N LYS A 330 -17.08 -19.08 4.99
CA LYS A 330 -17.78 -18.06 4.20
C LYS A 330 -18.70 -18.75 3.19
N ARG A 331 -19.94 -18.26 3.09
CA ARG A 331 -20.91 -18.76 2.09
C ARG A 331 -20.73 -18.00 0.79
N VAL A 332 -20.56 -18.72 -0.31
CA VAL A 332 -20.35 -18.17 -1.67
C VAL A 332 -21.52 -17.28 -2.12
N GLU A 333 -22.74 -17.61 -1.70
CA GLU A 333 -23.97 -16.88 -2.05
C GLU A 333 -24.24 -15.65 -1.16
N ARG A 334 -23.29 -15.28 -0.29
CA ARG A 334 -23.55 -14.28 0.75
C ARG A 334 -23.61 -12.88 0.15
N ILE A 335 -24.77 -12.25 0.34
CA ILE A 335 -24.95 -10.81 0.10
C ILE A 335 -24.02 -10.04 1.05
N PRO A 336 -23.21 -9.07 0.55
CA PRO A 336 -22.33 -8.29 1.41
C PRO A 336 -23.08 -7.61 2.56
N SER A 337 -22.65 -7.91 3.78
CA SER A 337 -23.32 -7.52 5.03
C SER A 337 -22.34 -6.96 6.06
N ARG A 338 -21.10 -7.45 6.10
CA ARG A 338 -20.08 -7.04 7.07
C ARG A 338 -18.98 -6.27 6.35
N LEU A 339 -19.02 -4.95 6.50
CA LEU A 339 -18.11 -4.03 5.81
C LEU A 339 -17.01 -3.59 6.77
N ALA A 340 -15.76 -3.57 6.34
CA ALA A 340 -14.63 -3.16 7.16
C ALA A 340 -13.89 -1.95 6.59
N ILE A 341 -13.45 -1.05 7.47
CA ILE A 341 -12.49 0.01 7.16
C ILE A 341 -11.31 -0.11 8.11
N LEU A 342 -10.10 -0.29 7.57
CA LEU A 342 -8.91 -0.64 8.34
C LEU A 342 -7.96 0.54 8.55
N GLY A 343 -7.32 0.61 9.71
CA GLY A 343 -6.20 1.50 10.00
C GLY A 343 -6.50 2.51 11.12
N ASN A 344 -5.62 3.49 11.30
CA ASN A 344 -5.80 4.49 12.36
C ASN A 344 -7.11 5.26 12.14
N ILE A 345 -8.00 5.19 13.14
CA ILE A 345 -9.32 5.78 13.11
C ILE A 345 -9.17 7.27 13.44
N GLN A 346 -8.82 8.04 12.41
CA GLN A 346 -8.69 9.49 12.38
C GLN A 346 -9.43 10.07 11.16
N PRO A 347 -10.49 10.89 11.33
CA PRO A 347 -11.33 11.39 10.23
C PRO A 347 -10.62 12.18 9.13
N TRP A 348 -9.42 12.73 9.40
CA TRP A 348 -8.63 13.46 8.39
C TRP A 348 -7.72 12.54 7.55
N ARG A 349 -7.53 11.27 7.94
CA ARG A 349 -6.71 10.31 7.19
C ARG A 349 -7.52 9.46 6.22
N ARG A 350 -8.81 9.28 6.49
CA ARG A 350 -9.73 8.44 5.71
C ARG A 350 -11.11 9.05 5.64
N ASN A 351 -11.87 8.65 4.63
CA ASN A 351 -13.19 9.16 4.29
C ASN A 351 -14.32 8.62 5.18
N TYR A 352 -14.13 8.55 6.51
CA TYR A 352 -15.06 7.87 7.42
C TYR A 352 -16.45 8.54 7.48
N ASN A 353 -16.50 9.84 7.78
CA ASN A 353 -17.77 10.55 7.98
C ASN A 353 -18.62 10.61 6.70
N PRO A 354 -18.06 10.84 5.51
CA PRO A 354 -18.85 10.75 4.27
C PRO A 354 -19.42 9.36 4.01
N ILE A 355 -18.66 8.27 4.27
CA ILE A 355 -19.18 6.89 4.16
C ILE A 355 -20.33 6.66 5.15
N LEU A 356 -20.18 7.09 6.42
CA LEU A 356 -21.24 7.01 7.42
C LEU A 356 -22.50 7.78 6.99
N GLY A 357 -22.33 9.00 6.47
CA GLY A 357 -23.43 9.83 5.99
C GLY A 357 -24.13 9.25 4.77
N ASP A 358 -23.40 8.64 3.85
CA ASP A 358 -23.98 7.98 2.67
C ASP A 358 -24.72 6.69 3.08
N LEU A 359 -24.17 5.89 4.00
CA LEU A 359 -24.85 4.71 4.54
C LEU A 359 -26.15 5.09 5.28
N HIS A 360 -26.12 6.14 6.09
CA HIS A 360 -27.31 6.63 6.78
C HIS A 360 -28.43 6.99 5.81
N LYS A 361 -28.11 7.74 4.75
CA LYS A 361 -29.08 8.13 3.72
C LYS A 361 -29.65 6.92 2.98
N ALA A 362 -28.81 5.93 2.66
CA ALA A 362 -29.24 4.72 1.98
C ALA A 362 -30.21 3.89 2.84
N ILE A 363 -29.93 3.76 4.14
CA ILE A 363 -30.82 3.07 5.09
C ILE A 363 -32.12 3.84 5.30
N GLN A 364 -32.08 5.18 5.37
CA GLN A 364 -33.29 6.00 5.47
C GLN A 364 -34.19 5.87 4.24
N ALA A 365 -33.60 5.72 3.05
CA ALA A 365 -34.33 5.59 1.80
C ALA A 365 -35.04 4.23 1.66
N ASP A 366 -34.37 3.12 2.03
CA ASP A 366 -34.93 1.77 1.94
C ASP A 366 -34.33 0.84 3.00
N PRO A 367 -34.79 0.87 4.26
CA PRO A 367 -34.19 0.09 5.35
C PRO A 367 -34.26 -1.42 5.11
N ALA A 368 -35.29 -1.90 4.41
CA ALA A 368 -35.47 -3.32 4.12
C ALA A 368 -34.37 -3.86 3.19
N SER A 369 -33.91 -3.07 2.22
CA SER A 369 -32.77 -3.46 1.36
C SER A 369 -31.45 -3.62 2.14
N TRP A 370 -31.33 -2.99 3.30
CA TRP A 370 -30.17 -3.06 4.20
C TRP A 370 -30.36 -4.05 5.35
N GLY A 371 -31.45 -4.82 5.37
CA GLY A 371 -31.73 -5.86 6.37
C GLY A 371 -32.33 -5.33 7.67
N TYR A 372 -32.97 -4.16 7.62
CA TYR A 372 -33.52 -3.46 8.78
C TYR A 372 -35.01 -3.16 8.66
N LEU A 373 -35.67 -3.03 9.81
CA LEU A 373 -37.04 -2.51 9.94
C LEU A 373 -37.01 -1.23 10.80
N PRO A 374 -37.71 -0.16 10.39
CA PRO A 374 -37.81 1.04 11.21
C PRO A 374 -38.73 0.78 12.42
N LEU A 375 -38.33 1.20 13.61
CA LEU A 375 -39.15 1.07 14.83
C LEU A 375 -40.36 2.01 14.84
N SER A 376 -40.28 3.11 14.10
CA SER A 376 -41.40 4.04 13.89
C SER A 376 -41.35 4.60 12.47
N SER A 377 -42.48 5.11 11.99
CA SER A 377 -42.56 5.81 10.70
C SER A 377 -41.95 7.22 10.71
N GLU A 378 -41.41 7.68 11.84
CA GLU A 378 -40.81 9.02 11.96
C GLU A 378 -39.43 9.07 11.32
N VAL A 379 -39.05 10.25 10.80
CA VAL A 379 -37.71 10.49 10.27
C VAL A 379 -36.69 10.39 11.41
N ASN A 380 -35.61 9.65 11.19
CA ASN A 380 -34.59 9.29 12.19
C ASN A 380 -35.04 8.28 13.25
N SER A 381 -36.05 7.46 12.96
CA SER A 381 -36.37 6.32 13.84
C SER A 381 -35.17 5.37 13.97
N THR A 382 -35.02 4.78 15.14
CA THR A 382 -34.05 3.70 15.38
C THR A 382 -34.48 2.46 14.59
N TYR A 383 -33.52 1.69 14.12
CA TYR A 383 -33.77 0.49 13.33
C TYR A 383 -33.54 -0.78 14.15
N ILE A 384 -34.26 -1.84 13.82
CA ILE A 384 -34.00 -3.20 14.32
C ILE A 384 -33.67 -4.12 13.15
N SER A 385 -32.87 -5.16 13.41
CA SER A 385 -32.61 -6.21 12.41
C SER A 385 -33.93 -6.85 11.98
N ALA A 386 -34.11 -7.05 10.67
CA ALA A 386 -35.27 -7.75 10.13
C ALA A 386 -35.27 -9.26 10.41
N ASN A 387 -34.14 -9.81 10.89
CA ASN A 387 -33.90 -11.25 11.08
C ASN A 387 -34.21 -12.08 9.81
N ASP A 388 -33.89 -11.52 8.64
CA ASP A 388 -34.00 -12.19 7.34
C ASP A 388 -32.62 -12.69 6.90
N ASP A 389 -32.39 -13.99 7.01
CA ASP A 389 -31.13 -14.64 6.59
C ASP A 389 -30.82 -14.44 5.10
N SER A 390 -31.85 -14.22 4.26
CA SER A 390 -31.65 -13.95 2.84
C SER A 390 -31.17 -12.51 2.58
N LYS A 391 -31.34 -11.62 3.55
CA LYS A 391 -30.93 -10.20 3.51
C LYS A 391 -30.40 -9.78 4.88
N PRO A 392 -29.23 -10.29 5.29
CA PRO A 392 -28.68 -9.99 6.60
C PRO A 392 -28.48 -8.48 6.79
N PRO A 393 -28.63 -7.98 8.03
CA PRO A 393 -28.42 -6.58 8.37
C PRO A 393 -26.98 -6.16 8.06
N VAL A 394 -26.82 -4.96 7.47
CA VAL A 394 -25.49 -4.42 7.18
C VAL A 394 -24.84 -3.82 8.41
N THR A 395 -23.61 -4.24 8.71
CA THR A 395 -22.78 -3.68 9.76
C THR A 395 -21.50 -3.06 9.19
N LEU A 396 -21.07 -1.95 9.79
CA LEU A 396 -19.83 -1.24 9.42
C LEU A 396 -18.83 -1.33 10.58
N HIS A 397 -17.66 -1.91 10.31
CA HIS A 397 -16.62 -2.19 11.28
C HIS A 397 -15.40 -1.30 11.01
N PHE A 398 -15.08 -0.41 11.95
CA PHE A 398 -13.82 0.32 11.97
C PHE A 398 -12.81 -0.49 12.77
N ILE A 399 -11.72 -0.93 12.14
CA ILE A 399 -10.73 -1.82 12.76
C ILE A 399 -9.36 -1.15 12.75
N GLY A 400 -8.80 -0.85 13.94
CA GLY A 400 -7.49 -0.24 14.08
C GLY A 400 -7.37 0.71 15.27
N SER A 401 -6.28 1.46 15.37
CA SER A 401 -6.06 2.32 16.54
C SER A 401 -6.97 3.56 16.52
N LEU A 402 -7.78 3.74 17.57
CA LEU A 402 -8.62 4.92 17.75
C LEU A 402 -7.80 6.05 18.37
N ALA A 403 -7.69 7.18 17.66
CA ALA A 403 -7.02 8.35 18.22
C ALA A 403 -7.89 8.97 19.33
N PRO A 404 -7.32 9.42 20.46
CA PRO A 404 -8.10 10.01 21.56
C PRO A 404 -8.97 11.21 21.15
N THR A 405 -8.56 11.92 20.10
CA THR A 405 -9.24 13.10 19.57
C THR A 405 -10.18 12.78 18.40
N ALA A 406 -10.20 11.54 17.92
CA ALA A 406 -11.07 11.16 16.81
C ALA A 406 -12.53 11.15 17.25
N LYS A 407 -13.36 11.87 16.51
CA LYS A 407 -14.81 11.84 16.65
C LYS A 407 -15.40 11.36 15.33
N LEU A 408 -15.97 10.17 15.35
CA LEU A 408 -16.80 9.68 14.24
C LEU A 408 -18.21 10.23 14.41
N GLU A 409 -18.76 10.77 13.33
CA GLU A 409 -20.13 11.31 13.31
C GLU A 409 -21.12 10.18 13.05
N ILE A 410 -21.28 9.27 14.03
CA ILE A 410 -22.22 8.15 13.94
C ILE A 410 -23.63 8.67 14.29
N PRO A 411 -24.60 8.63 13.36
CA PRO A 411 -25.98 8.98 13.67
C PRO A 411 -26.57 8.07 14.75
N GLU A 412 -27.38 8.62 15.65
CA GLU A 412 -27.99 7.85 16.76
C GLU A 412 -28.80 6.64 16.28
N SER A 413 -29.46 6.77 15.11
CA SER A 413 -30.21 5.70 14.45
C SER A 413 -29.34 4.52 14.00
N MET A 414 -28.03 4.71 13.85
CA MET A 414 -27.07 3.70 13.35
C MET A 414 -26.13 3.15 14.43
N LYS A 415 -26.30 3.52 15.70
CA LYS A 415 -25.37 3.12 16.77
C LYS A 415 -25.17 1.61 16.89
N ASP A 416 -26.20 0.83 16.60
CA ASP A 416 -26.19 -0.64 16.68
C ASP A 416 -25.69 -1.31 15.38
N MET A 417 -25.33 -0.51 14.36
CA MET A 417 -24.83 -0.96 13.06
C MET A 417 -23.34 -0.70 12.90
N VAL A 418 -22.78 0.20 13.71
CA VAL A 418 -21.40 0.68 13.59
C VAL A 418 -20.58 0.18 14.77
N PHE A 419 -19.54 -0.58 14.48
CA PHE A 419 -18.67 -1.17 15.48
C PHE A 419 -17.26 -0.61 15.37
N ILE A 420 -16.66 -0.24 16.50
CA ILE A 420 -15.29 0.23 16.59
C ILE A 420 -14.47 -0.82 17.33
N HIS A 421 -13.52 -1.43 16.61
CA HIS A 421 -12.63 -2.47 17.10
C HIS A 421 -11.22 -1.91 17.22
N SER A 422 -10.88 -1.41 18.41
CA SER A 422 -9.61 -0.73 18.64
C SER A 422 -8.60 -1.59 19.39
N ASN A 423 -7.33 -1.52 18.96
CA ASN A 423 -6.19 -2.14 19.64
C ASN A 423 -6.34 -3.67 19.84
N LEU A 424 -6.91 -4.35 18.85
CA LEU A 424 -6.98 -5.81 18.85
C LEU A 424 -5.58 -6.42 18.76
N GLU A 425 -5.39 -7.56 19.42
CA GLU A 425 -4.25 -8.42 19.15
C GLU A 425 -4.32 -9.00 17.74
N TYR A 426 -3.20 -9.46 17.19
CA TYR A 426 -3.15 -9.88 15.79
C TYR A 426 -4.03 -11.10 15.49
N ILE A 427 -4.18 -12.04 16.44
CA ILE A 427 -5.15 -13.16 16.30
C ILE A 427 -6.56 -12.61 16.12
N ASP A 428 -7.01 -11.77 17.06
CA ASP A 428 -8.33 -11.15 17.03
C ASP A 428 -8.53 -10.29 15.77
N PHE A 429 -7.50 -9.55 15.37
CA PHE A 429 -7.50 -8.73 14.17
C PHE A 429 -7.74 -9.57 12.91
N TYR A 430 -6.94 -10.62 12.68
CA TYR A 430 -7.08 -11.46 11.48
C TYR A 430 -8.33 -12.33 11.54
N ARG A 431 -8.73 -12.79 12.73
CA ARG A 431 -9.96 -13.54 12.94
C ARG A 431 -11.19 -12.69 12.62
N LEU A 432 -11.26 -11.47 13.16
CA LEU A 432 -12.33 -10.52 12.87
C LEU A 432 -12.33 -10.13 11.40
N LEU A 433 -11.17 -9.74 10.84
CA LEU A 433 -11.06 -9.30 9.46
C LEU A 433 -11.47 -10.41 8.50
N GLY A 434 -11.00 -11.64 8.70
CA GLY A 434 -11.40 -12.80 7.91
C GLY A 434 -12.91 -13.09 7.95
N SER A 435 -13.65 -12.60 8.95
CA SER A 435 -15.13 -12.73 9.00
C SER A 435 -15.88 -11.65 8.22
N MET A 436 -15.17 -10.68 7.62
CA MET A 436 -15.77 -9.58 6.85
C MET A 436 -16.08 -10.02 5.41
N ASP A 437 -17.07 -9.38 4.82
CA ASP A 437 -17.48 -9.61 3.43
C ASP A 437 -16.72 -8.69 2.47
N LEU A 438 -16.50 -7.43 2.86
CA LEU A 438 -15.80 -6.43 2.04
C LEU A 438 -14.93 -5.50 2.87
N ILE A 439 -13.81 -5.07 2.29
CA ILE A 439 -13.00 -3.96 2.79
C ILE A 439 -13.23 -2.72 1.94
N LEU A 440 -13.48 -1.58 2.59
CA LEU A 440 -13.55 -0.27 1.96
C LEU A 440 -12.23 0.48 2.23
N PRO A 441 -11.44 0.84 1.20
CA PRO A 441 -10.18 1.57 1.39
C PRO A 441 -10.35 2.93 2.09
N ALA A 442 -11.48 3.60 1.82
CA ALA A 442 -11.86 4.90 2.37
C ALA A 442 -10.72 5.95 2.26
N PHE A 443 -10.02 6.00 1.13
CA PHE A 443 -8.94 6.97 0.95
C PHE A 443 -9.51 8.38 0.77
N ILE A 444 -9.02 9.34 1.57
CA ILE A 444 -9.43 10.75 1.45
C ILE A 444 -8.62 11.53 0.39
N GLY A 445 -7.52 10.96 -0.11
CA GLY A 445 -6.65 11.64 -1.08
C GLY A 445 -5.74 10.70 -1.87
N TRP A 446 -5.03 11.29 -2.83
CA TRP A 446 -4.22 10.61 -3.84
C TRP A 446 -2.94 9.97 -3.32
N THR A 447 -2.51 10.28 -2.09
CA THR A 447 -1.26 9.76 -1.53
C THR A 447 -1.17 8.24 -1.59
N TYR A 448 -2.27 7.53 -1.29
CA TYR A 448 -2.32 6.06 -1.35
C TYR A 448 -2.38 5.48 -2.77
N LEU A 449 -2.63 6.31 -3.78
CA LEU A 449 -2.66 5.93 -5.19
C LEU A 449 -1.35 6.29 -5.92
N GLU A 450 -0.55 7.20 -5.35
CA GLU A 450 0.65 7.73 -6.00
C GLU A 450 1.95 7.35 -5.29
N LYS A 451 2.00 7.47 -3.96
CA LYS A 451 3.26 7.50 -3.21
C LYS A 451 3.33 6.49 -2.07
N LYS A 452 2.19 6.08 -1.53
CA LYS A 452 2.10 5.20 -0.37
C LYS A 452 1.29 3.96 -0.68
N LEU A 453 1.69 2.84 -0.09
CA LEU A 453 0.84 1.65 0.01
C LEU A 453 0.08 1.67 1.34
N SER A 454 -1.24 1.51 1.27
CA SER A 454 -2.07 1.31 2.47
C SER A 454 -1.97 -0.14 2.94
N SER A 455 -1.55 -0.38 4.18
CA SER A 455 -1.53 -1.73 4.80
C SER A 455 -2.90 -2.42 4.83
N ALA A 456 -3.99 -1.66 4.73
CA ALA A 456 -5.35 -2.20 4.61
C ALA A 456 -5.52 -3.14 3.40
N ILE A 457 -4.85 -2.85 2.29
CA ILE A 457 -4.97 -3.61 1.04
C ILE A 457 -4.34 -5.00 1.17
N PRO A 458 -3.04 -5.15 1.52
CA PRO A 458 -2.47 -6.47 1.76
C PRO A 458 -3.12 -7.19 2.94
N ALA A 459 -3.57 -6.50 4.00
CA ALA A 459 -4.30 -7.14 5.09
C ALA A 459 -5.60 -7.82 4.60
N GLY A 460 -6.33 -7.18 3.68
CA GLY A 460 -7.48 -7.78 3.02
C GLY A 460 -7.13 -9.00 2.19
N VAL A 461 -6.06 -8.89 1.38
CA VAL A 461 -5.55 -10.03 0.60
C VAL A 461 -5.15 -11.20 1.51
N VAL A 462 -4.37 -10.95 2.56
CA VAL A 462 -3.95 -11.97 3.54
C VAL A 462 -5.16 -12.64 4.20
N SER A 463 -6.18 -11.86 4.54
CA SER A 463 -7.40 -12.36 5.21
C SER A 463 -8.43 -12.96 4.26
N LYS A 464 -8.15 -13.05 2.96
CA LYS A 464 -9.10 -13.50 1.92
C LYS A 464 -10.41 -12.71 1.97
N VAL A 465 -10.31 -11.38 2.04
CA VAL A 465 -11.45 -10.47 2.01
C VAL A 465 -11.29 -9.54 0.80
N PRO A 466 -12.26 -9.55 -0.14
CA PRO A 466 -12.18 -8.69 -1.31
C PRO A 466 -12.21 -7.20 -0.93
N ILE A 467 -11.43 -6.41 -1.67
CA ILE A 467 -11.42 -4.96 -1.56
C ILE A 467 -12.47 -4.39 -2.53
N LEU A 468 -13.38 -3.55 -2.07
CA LEU A 468 -14.21 -2.75 -2.96
C LEU A 468 -13.41 -1.56 -3.47
N GLY A 469 -13.17 -1.49 -4.78
CA GLY A 469 -12.29 -0.47 -5.36
C GLY A 469 -12.67 -0.03 -6.77
N SER A 470 -12.15 1.12 -7.19
CA SER A 470 -12.32 1.60 -8.56
C SER A 470 -11.17 1.16 -9.47
N GLU A 471 -11.29 1.41 -10.77
CA GLU A 471 -10.17 1.25 -11.71
C GLU A 471 -8.92 2.03 -11.29
N LEU A 472 -9.08 3.20 -10.66
CA LEU A 472 -7.95 3.99 -10.15
C LEU A 472 -7.17 3.20 -9.08
N LEU A 473 -7.88 2.54 -8.17
CA LEU A 473 -7.26 1.67 -7.17
C LEU A 473 -6.53 0.51 -7.84
N LEU A 474 -7.19 -0.18 -8.78
CA LEU A 474 -6.60 -1.31 -9.50
C LEU A 474 -5.33 -0.93 -10.27
N ASN A 475 -5.31 0.27 -10.86
CA ASN A 475 -4.15 0.78 -11.60
C ASN A 475 -2.94 1.06 -10.71
N SER A 476 -3.16 1.46 -9.46
CA SER A 476 -2.10 1.66 -8.47
C SER A 476 -1.67 0.32 -7.85
N TYR A 477 -2.63 -0.48 -7.39
CA TYR A 477 -2.42 -1.76 -6.72
C TYR A 477 -2.52 -2.91 -7.72
N GLN A 478 -1.56 -2.99 -8.65
CA GLN A 478 -1.61 -3.89 -9.82
C GLN A 478 -1.56 -5.38 -9.48
N PHE A 479 -1.22 -5.74 -8.24
CA PHE A 479 -1.30 -7.11 -7.73
C PHE A 479 -2.74 -7.53 -7.40
N LEU A 480 -3.69 -6.60 -7.31
CA LEU A 480 -5.11 -6.92 -7.14
C LEU A 480 -5.68 -7.49 -8.45
N ARG A 481 -6.38 -8.61 -8.31
CA ARG A 481 -7.07 -9.36 -9.35
C ARG A 481 -8.18 -10.15 -8.67
N ASP A 482 -9.12 -10.70 -9.43
CA ASP A 482 -10.08 -11.63 -8.86
C ASP A 482 -9.33 -12.81 -8.18
N PRO A 483 -9.76 -13.25 -6.98
CA PRO A 483 -10.95 -12.82 -6.23
C PRO A 483 -10.72 -11.63 -5.25
N SER A 484 -9.56 -10.99 -5.24
CA SER A 484 -9.18 -10.02 -4.20
C SER A 484 -9.73 -8.60 -4.34
N ILE A 485 -10.42 -8.29 -5.43
CA ILE A 485 -11.01 -6.97 -5.67
C ILE A 485 -12.39 -7.12 -6.30
N ILE A 486 -13.34 -6.29 -5.86
CA ILE A 486 -14.59 -6.05 -6.55
C ILE A 486 -14.54 -4.63 -7.12
N LEU A 487 -14.66 -4.52 -8.43
CA LEU A 487 -14.61 -3.22 -9.10
C LEU A 487 -15.96 -2.51 -9.03
N HIS A 488 -15.93 -1.20 -8.84
CA HIS A 488 -17.08 -0.32 -9.07
C HIS A 488 -16.74 0.75 -10.10
N ALA A 489 -17.76 1.25 -10.80
CA ALA A 489 -17.57 2.26 -11.84
C ALA A 489 -16.95 3.55 -11.27
N PRO A 490 -16.08 4.25 -12.04
CA PRO A 490 -15.55 5.54 -11.64
C PRO A 490 -16.67 6.56 -11.35
N GLY A 491 -16.56 7.26 -10.22
CA GLY A 491 -17.56 8.24 -9.78
C GLY A 491 -18.74 7.65 -9.00
N LEU A 492 -18.91 6.32 -8.98
CA LEU A 492 -19.85 5.65 -8.08
C LEU A 492 -19.29 5.64 -6.65
N LYS A 493 -20.12 5.99 -5.67
CA LYS A 493 -19.73 5.97 -4.26
C LYS A 493 -19.71 4.54 -3.71
N GLU A 494 -18.92 4.30 -2.68
CA GLU A 494 -18.76 2.96 -2.11
C GLU A 494 -20.09 2.37 -1.61
N ILE A 495 -20.92 3.18 -0.93
CA ILE A 495 -22.23 2.74 -0.43
C ILE A 495 -23.21 2.43 -1.56
N GLU A 496 -23.21 3.23 -2.64
CA GLU A 496 -24.04 2.97 -3.82
C GLU A 496 -23.61 1.66 -4.52
N ALA A 497 -22.30 1.41 -4.61
CA ALA A 497 -21.78 0.16 -5.14
C ALA A 497 -22.19 -1.05 -4.28
N ILE A 498 -22.16 -0.92 -2.95
CA ILE A 498 -22.66 -1.97 -2.05
C ILE A 498 -24.16 -2.20 -2.24
N GLU A 499 -24.96 -1.14 -2.38
CA GLU A 499 -26.39 -1.27 -2.64
C GLU A 499 -26.66 -2.06 -3.93
N MET A 500 -25.87 -1.83 -4.99
CA MET A 500 -25.95 -2.59 -6.24
C MET A 500 -25.60 -4.06 -6.02
N LEU A 501 -24.51 -4.36 -5.31
CA LEU A 501 -24.13 -5.74 -4.96
C LEU A 501 -25.24 -6.46 -4.18
N ARG A 502 -25.87 -5.77 -3.24
CA ARG A 502 -27.01 -6.32 -2.47
C ARG A 502 -28.25 -6.57 -3.31
N LYS A 503 -28.40 -5.86 -4.43
CA LYS A 503 -29.44 -6.09 -5.45
C LYS A 503 -29.02 -7.13 -6.51
N ASN A 504 -27.87 -7.80 -6.32
CA ASN A 504 -27.28 -8.72 -7.28
C ASN A 504 -27.01 -8.04 -8.64
N ILE A 505 -26.52 -6.80 -8.59
CA ILE A 505 -26.10 -6.00 -9.73
C ILE A 505 -24.60 -5.72 -9.59
N ASP A 506 -23.84 -5.96 -10.65
CA ASP A 506 -22.42 -5.66 -10.72
C ASP A 506 -22.21 -4.13 -10.72
N PRO A 507 -21.53 -3.55 -9.71
CA PRO A 507 -21.35 -2.10 -9.58
C PRO A 507 -20.40 -1.50 -10.62
N TYR A 508 -19.69 -2.32 -11.39
CA TYR A 508 -18.86 -1.86 -12.50
C TYR A 508 -19.64 -1.82 -13.82
N THR A 509 -20.33 -2.91 -14.17
CA THR A 509 -21.03 -3.03 -15.46
C THR A 509 -22.49 -2.55 -15.42
N ASN A 510 -23.06 -2.35 -14.23
CA ASN A 510 -24.48 -2.09 -14.01
C ASN A 510 -25.40 -3.13 -14.67
N GLN A 511 -24.95 -4.39 -14.69
CA GLN A 511 -25.73 -5.53 -15.17
C GLN A 511 -26.06 -6.44 -13.98
N PRO A 512 -27.19 -7.18 -14.04
CA PRO A 512 -27.41 -8.25 -13.09
C PRO A 512 -26.21 -9.19 -13.08
N ILE A 513 -25.74 -9.56 -11.88
CA ILE A 513 -24.77 -10.64 -11.71
C ILE A 513 -25.53 -11.90 -12.08
N SER A 514 -25.46 -12.27 -13.36
CA SER A 514 -26.07 -13.51 -13.84
C SER A 514 -25.55 -14.63 -12.95
N LYS A 515 -26.46 -15.42 -12.37
CA LYS A 515 -26.10 -16.64 -11.63
C LYS A 515 -25.43 -17.61 -12.59
N ILE A 516 -24.16 -17.39 -12.90
CA ILE A 516 -23.31 -18.30 -13.66
C ILE A 516 -22.92 -19.38 -12.65
N GLY A 517 -23.84 -20.33 -12.45
CA GLY A 517 -23.70 -21.35 -11.41
C GLY A 517 -24.80 -22.39 -11.37
N GLY A 518 -25.75 -22.37 -12.30
CA GLY A 518 -26.47 -23.59 -12.66
C GLY A 518 -25.50 -24.50 -13.39
N VAL A 519 -24.80 -25.38 -12.65
CA VAL A 519 -24.12 -26.54 -13.21
C VAL A 519 -25.21 -27.49 -13.75
N GLU A 520 -25.80 -27.15 -14.90
CA GLU A 520 -26.30 -28.17 -15.79
C GLU A 520 -25.10 -28.69 -16.56
N SER A 521 -24.70 -29.92 -16.19
CA SER A 521 -23.78 -30.79 -16.88
C SER A 521 -23.80 -30.61 -18.41
N ILE A 522 -22.91 -29.76 -18.93
CA ILE A 522 -22.51 -29.82 -20.34
C ILE A 522 -21.54 -30.99 -20.44
N THR A 523 -22.10 -32.19 -20.54
CA THR A 523 -21.39 -33.34 -21.07
C THR A 523 -20.94 -33.03 -22.48
N THR A 524 -19.64 -33.19 -22.71
CA THR A 524 -18.99 -33.44 -24.00
C THR A 524 -19.13 -32.37 -25.07
N THR A 525 -18.11 -31.51 -25.21
CA THR A 525 -17.39 -31.33 -26.49
C THR A 525 -16.09 -30.52 -26.31
N LYS A 526 -14.96 -31.21 -26.47
CA LYS A 526 -13.63 -30.73 -26.89
C LYS A 526 -13.18 -29.33 -26.43
N THR A 527 -12.60 -29.26 -25.23
CA THR A 527 -11.68 -28.20 -24.81
C THR A 527 -10.23 -28.63 -25.02
N LYS A 528 -9.71 -28.38 -26.23
CA LYS A 528 -8.28 -28.08 -26.42
C LYS A 528 -8.18 -26.54 -26.53
N ASP A 529 -7.15 -25.94 -25.93
CA ASP A 529 -6.77 -24.51 -26.04
C ASP A 529 -7.21 -23.47 -24.98
N LEU A 530 -7.31 -23.83 -23.69
CA LEU A 530 -7.38 -22.82 -22.60
C LEU A 530 -6.14 -22.75 -21.68
N LYS A 531 -5.08 -23.53 -21.94
CA LYS A 531 -3.84 -23.52 -21.12
C LYS A 531 -2.85 -22.37 -21.42
N ASN A 532 -3.23 -21.36 -22.21
CA ASN A 532 -2.30 -20.30 -22.67
C ASN A 532 -2.78 -18.86 -22.39
N ILE A 533 -3.60 -18.63 -21.37
CA ILE A 533 -3.91 -17.26 -20.93
C ILE A 533 -2.82 -16.80 -19.96
N LYS A 534 -1.77 -16.19 -20.52
CA LYS A 534 -0.77 -15.44 -19.74
C LYS A 534 -1.41 -14.21 -19.09
N PRO A 535 -1.01 -13.81 -17.87
CA PRO A 535 -1.55 -12.64 -17.19
C PRO A 535 -1.31 -11.37 -18.01
N LEU A 536 -2.35 -10.54 -18.11
CA LEU A 536 -2.35 -9.24 -18.80
C LEU A 536 -1.51 -8.22 -18.04
N LEU A 537 -0.19 -8.29 -18.20
CA LEU A 537 0.64 -7.10 -18.23
C LEU A 537 0.67 -6.61 -19.69
N PRO A 538 0.37 -5.33 -19.98
CA PRO A 538 0.63 -4.80 -21.30
C PRO A 538 2.15 -4.85 -21.56
N LYS A 539 2.59 -5.77 -22.44
CA LYS A 539 3.92 -5.69 -23.02
C LYS A 539 3.99 -4.37 -23.79
N TYR A 540 4.80 -3.44 -23.30
CA TYR A 540 5.27 -2.32 -24.13
C TYR A 540 6.12 -2.90 -25.25
N ASP A 541 5.52 -3.05 -26.44
CA ASP A 541 6.18 -3.48 -27.65
C ASP A 541 7.03 -2.32 -28.22
N LEU A 542 8.25 -2.16 -27.70
CA LEU A 542 9.27 -1.26 -28.24
C LEU A 542 9.86 -1.88 -29.52
N GLY A 543 9.06 -1.93 -30.60
CA GLY A 543 9.46 -2.77 -31.73
C GLY A 543 8.73 -2.63 -33.06
N LYS A 544 8.07 -1.51 -33.40
CA LYS A 544 7.55 -1.32 -34.77
C LYS A 544 7.99 0.00 -35.42
N LYS A 545 8.79 -0.14 -36.47
CA LYS A 545 9.17 0.92 -37.42
C LYS A 545 7.92 1.46 -38.10
N ILE A 546 7.58 2.72 -37.84
CA ILE A 546 6.59 3.46 -38.61
C ILE A 546 7.30 4.11 -39.80
N HIS A 547 6.89 3.72 -41.00
CA HIS A 547 7.24 4.40 -42.24
C HIS A 547 6.60 5.80 -42.26
N SER A 548 7.43 6.84 -42.38
CA SER A 548 6.98 8.22 -42.56
C SER A 548 6.57 8.48 -44.01
N ARG A 549 5.32 8.90 -44.25
CA ARG A 549 4.93 9.61 -45.48
C ARG A 549 4.12 10.87 -45.17
N SER A 550 4.62 11.95 -45.77
CA SER A 550 4.03 13.24 -46.15
C SER A 550 3.27 14.10 -45.13
N PHE A 551 3.83 15.30 -44.93
CA PHE A 551 3.20 16.53 -44.48
C PHE A 551 1.98 16.95 -45.32
N GLY A 552 0.98 17.54 -44.67
CA GLY A 552 -0.04 18.31 -45.38
C GLY A 552 -1.18 18.87 -44.52
N LYS A 553 -1.02 20.15 -44.13
CA LYS A 553 -2.07 21.16 -43.88
C LYS A 553 -2.85 21.14 -42.56
N GLN A 554 -3.22 22.36 -42.19
CA GLN A 554 -3.66 22.88 -40.90
C GLN A 554 -5.15 23.27 -40.99
N LEU A 555 -5.86 23.22 -39.84
CA LEU A 555 -7.17 23.81 -39.47
C LEU A 555 -8.46 23.02 -39.83
N PRO A 556 -9.62 23.22 -39.15
CA PRO A 556 -9.89 23.78 -37.80
C PRO A 556 -10.81 22.87 -36.93
N LEU A 557 -10.97 23.27 -35.67
CA LEU A 557 -11.91 22.74 -34.67
C LEU A 557 -13.35 22.63 -35.18
N GLY A 558 -13.95 21.45 -35.04
CA GLY A 558 -15.37 21.22 -35.28
C GLY A 558 -15.74 19.77 -34.98
N MET A 559 -16.54 19.56 -33.92
CA MET A 559 -17.12 18.26 -33.57
C MET A 559 -17.85 17.66 -34.77
N LYS A 560 -17.44 16.46 -35.19
CA LYS A 560 -18.25 15.60 -36.05
C LYS A 560 -18.17 14.15 -35.58
N LYS A 561 -19.35 13.55 -35.43
CA LYS A 561 -19.61 12.15 -35.10
C LYS A 561 -18.67 11.22 -35.87
N ILE A 562 -17.89 10.45 -35.12
CA ILE A 562 -17.08 9.35 -35.66
C ILE A 562 -18.01 8.16 -35.84
N LYS A 563 -18.09 7.66 -37.08
CA LYS A 563 -18.67 6.38 -37.44
C LYS A 563 -17.75 5.27 -36.96
N ASP A 564 -18.34 4.26 -36.35
CA ASP A 564 -17.71 3.03 -35.92
C ASP A 564 -16.92 2.38 -37.06
N ASN A 565 -15.65 2.07 -36.77
CA ASN A 565 -14.87 1.16 -37.58
C ASN A 565 -14.28 0.10 -36.65
N ASN A 566 -14.78 -1.13 -36.85
CA ASN A 566 -14.47 -2.34 -36.11
C ASN A 566 -12.97 -2.62 -36.05
N ASN A 567 -12.41 -2.55 -34.84
CA ASN A 567 -11.32 -3.42 -34.42
C ASN A 567 -11.42 -3.62 -32.91
N ASN A 568 -12.33 -4.50 -32.52
CA ASN A 568 -12.88 -4.63 -31.18
C ASN A 568 -12.48 -5.96 -30.51
N ASN A 569 -11.21 -6.38 -30.67
CA ASN A 569 -10.74 -7.66 -30.10
C ASN A 569 -10.06 -7.49 -28.73
N ASN A 570 -9.51 -6.31 -28.40
CA ASN A 570 -8.85 -6.10 -27.09
C ASN A 570 -9.85 -5.72 -25.97
N ASN A 571 -10.91 -4.96 -26.29
CA ASN A 571 -11.96 -4.63 -25.31
C ASN A 571 -12.89 -5.81 -24.99
N LYS A 572 -12.97 -6.79 -25.89
CA LYS A 572 -13.82 -7.98 -25.72
C LYS A 572 -13.24 -8.99 -24.73
N ILE A 573 -11.91 -9.03 -24.58
CA ILE A 573 -11.21 -9.90 -23.63
C ILE A 573 -11.35 -9.35 -22.20
N LEU A 574 -11.22 -8.02 -22.03
CA LEU A 574 -11.40 -7.36 -20.73
C LEU A 574 -12.82 -7.57 -20.19
N ASN A 575 -13.84 -7.38 -21.04
CA ASN A 575 -15.24 -7.57 -20.63
C ASN A 575 -15.58 -9.04 -20.36
N LYS A 576 -14.91 -10.00 -21.00
CA LYS A 576 -15.19 -11.44 -20.80
C LYS A 576 -14.62 -11.97 -19.48
N GLN A 577 -13.40 -11.57 -19.11
CA GLN A 577 -12.84 -11.95 -17.80
C GLN A 577 -13.62 -11.31 -16.63
N ILE A 578 -14.10 -10.07 -16.79
CA ILE A 578 -14.92 -9.37 -15.79
C ILE A 578 -16.31 -10.02 -15.60
N LEU A 579 -16.84 -10.71 -16.63
CA LEU A 579 -18.18 -11.34 -16.56
C LEU A 579 -18.15 -12.76 -15.99
N GLU A 580 -17.05 -13.51 -16.16
CA GLU A 580 -16.93 -14.90 -15.69
C GLU A 580 -16.34 -15.03 -14.26
N SER A 581 -15.81 -13.95 -13.69
CA SER A 581 -15.16 -13.94 -12.37
C SER A 581 -16.07 -13.63 -11.16
N ASN A 582 -17.36 -13.46 -11.40
CA ASN A 582 -18.25 -12.96 -10.36
C ASN A 582 -18.73 -14.07 -9.41
N PHE A 583 -18.19 -14.03 -8.19
CA PHE A 583 -18.63 -14.68 -6.95
C PHE A 583 -18.33 -16.17 -6.74
N SER A 584 -17.56 -16.83 -7.60
CA SER A 584 -16.94 -18.10 -7.18
C SER A 584 -15.79 -17.78 -6.22
N ASP A 585 -16.14 -17.41 -4.98
CA ASP A 585 -15.23 -17.16 -3.86
C ASP A 585 -14.67 -18.49 -3.33
N SER A 586 -14.35 -19.40 -4.25
CA SER A 586 -13.87 -20.72 -3.91
C SER A 586 -12.52 -20.57 -3.22
N GLU A 587 -12.33 -21.37 -2.19
CA GLU A 587 -11.05 -21.47 -1.50
C GLU A 587 -9.89 -21.76 -2.47
N GLU A 588 -10.19 -22.47 -3.56
CA GLU A 588 -9.28 -22.77 -4.66
C GLU A 588 -8.83 -21.51 -5.42
N ASN A 589 -9.73 -20.59 -5.75
CA ASN A 589 -9.39 -19.33 -6.44
C ASN A 589 -8.47 -18.45 -5.57
N TRP A 590 -8.77 -18.33 -4.28
CA TRP A 590 -7.89 -17.60 -3.34
C TRP A 590 -6.52 -18.28 -3.20
N LYS A 591 -6.50 -19.61 -3.14
CA LYS A 591 -5.26 -20.38 -3.06
C LYS A 591 -4.39 -20.20 -4.31
N GLU A 592 -4.97 -20.29 -5.50
CA GLU A 592 -4.26 -20.01 -6.76
C GLU A 592 -3.71 -18.58 -6.79
N TYR A 593 -4.56 -17.60 -6.46
CA TYR A 593 -4.18 -16.19 -6.40
C TYR A 593 -2.99 -15.94 -5.46
N HIS A 594 -3.05 -16.45 -4.22
CA HIS A 594 -1.95 -16.34 -3.27
C HIS A 594 -0.68 -17.05 -3.74
N ASN A 595 -0.80 -18.26 -4.31
CA ASN A 595 0.34 -19.00 -4.83
C ASN A 595 1.07 -18.23 -5.95
N ASN A 596 0.33 -17.56 -6.83
CA ASN A 596 0.92 -16.72 -7.88
C ASN A 596 1.71 -15.56 -7.27
N LEU A 597 1.16 -14.87 -6.26
CA LEU A 597 1.88 -13.78 -5.59
C LEU A 597 3.11 -14.28 -4.81
N TYR A 598 3.03 -15.42 -4.14
CA TYR A 598 4.20 -16.03 -3.48
C TYR A 598 5.29 -16.40 -4.50
N LYS A 599 4.90 -16.96 -5.64
CA LYS A 599 5.82 -17.28 -6.73
C LYS A 599 6.50 -16.04 -7.28
N GLU A 600 5.76 -14.96 -7.54
CA GLU A 600 6.33 -13.69 -8.03
C GLU A 600 7.33 -13.09 -7.03
N ASN A 601 6.99 -13.06 -5.73
CA ASN A 601 7.90 -12.61 -4.68
C ASN A 601 9.17 -13.48 -4.61
N LYS A 602 9.02 -14.81 -4.68
CA LYS A 602 10.13 -15.77 -4.68
C LYS A 602 11.06 -15.56 -5.88
N GLU A 603 10.52 -15.48 -7.09
CA GLU A 603 11.30 -15.26 -8.32
C GLU A 603 12.06 -13.94 -8.27
N MET A 604 11.43 -12.88 -7.76
CA MET A 604 12.07 -11.59 -7.57
C MET A 604 13.22 -11.63 -6.55
N PHE A 605 13.06 -12.32 -5.41
CA PHE A 605 14.14 -12.47 -4.42
C PHE A 605 15.31 -13.30 -4.97
N ILE A 606 15.03 -14.35 -5.74
CA ILE A 606 16.07 -15.16 -6.40
C ILE A 606 16.91 -14.28 -7.32
N ASP A 607 16.28 -13.55 -8.26
CA ASP A 607 17.00 -12.64 -9.17
C ASP A 607 17.83 -11.61 -8.40
N LEU A 608 17.23 -11.00 -7.37
CA LEU A 608 17.90 -9.99 -6.54
C LEU A 608 19.14 -10.58 -5.85
N PHE A 609 19.02 -11.75 -5.20
CA PHE A 609 20.15 -12.36 -4.49
C PHE A 609 21.24 -12.85 -5.42
N GLU A 610 20.93 -13.34 -6.62
CA GLU A 610 21.96 -13.68 -7.61
C GLU A 610 22.76 -12.45 -8.05
N ARG A 611 22.08 -11.32 -8.31
CA ARG A 611 22.74 -10.06 -8.67
C ARG A 611 23.62 -9.56 -7.53
N LEU A 612 23.13 -9.58 -6.30
CA LEU A 612 23.88 -9.14 -5.12
C LEU A 612 25.05 -10.07 -4.82
N SER A 613 24.88 -11.38 -4.93
CA SER A 613 25.97 -12.36 -4.76
C SER A 613 27.11 -12.10 -5.74
N LYS A 614 26.81 -11.91 -7.04
CA LYS A 614 27.80 -11.55 -8.06
C LYS A 614 28.53 -10.25 -7.70
N LYS A 615 27.81 -9.22 -7.23
CA LYS A 615 28.42 -7.94 -6.77
C LYS A 615 29.37 -8.16 -5.59
N ILE A 616 28.96 -8.96 -4.60
CA ILE A 616 29.77 -9.28 -3.41
C ILE A 616 31.04 -10.04 -3.81
N GLN A 617 30.92 -11.09 -4.63
CA GLN A 617 32.06 -11.88 -5.10
C GLN A 617 33.06 -11.04 -5.89
N ASN A 618 32.57 -10.18 -6.80
CA ASN A 618 33.44 -9.28 -7.56
C ASN A 618 34.22 -8.31 -6.65
N ARG A 619 33.58 -7.78 -5.59
CA ARG A 619 34.28 -6.94 -4.60
C ARG A 619 35.35 -7.72 -3.84
N LYS A 620 35.06 -8.94 -3.39
CA LYS A 620 36.03 -9.82 -2.71
C LYS A 620 37.24 -10.12 -3.61
N ASN A 621 37.00 -10.48 -4.87
CA ASN A 621 38.08 -10.76 -5.83
C ASN A 621 38.95 -9.53 -6.13
N ASN A 622 38.34 -8.34 -6.23
CA ASN A 622 39.08 -7.10 -6.44
C ASN A 622 39.98 -6.72 -5.26
N ILE A 623 39.58 -7.05 -4.02
CA ILE A 623 40.42 -6.84 -2.83
C ILE A 623 41.61 -7.78 -2.87
N LEU A 624 41.37 -9.08 -3.08
CA LEU A 624 42.43 -10.10 -3.17
C LEU A 624 43.43 -9.84 -4.30
N SER A 625 43.01 -9.22 -5.41
CA SER A 625 43.91 -8.87 -6.51
C SER A 625 44.84 -7.67 -6.24
N LYS A 626 44.55 -6.88 -5.19
CA LYS A 626 45.32 -5.69 -4.82
C LYS A 626 46.30 -5.94 -3.69
N GLU A 627 46.08 -7.00 -2.91
CA GLU A 627 47.01 -7.55 -1.91
C GLU A 627 48.06 -8.43 -2.60
#